data_AF-A0A7C3H7U4-F1
#
_entry.id   AF-A0A7C3H7U4-F1
#
_cell.length_a   1.000
_cell.length_b   1.000
_cell.length_c   1.000
_cell.angle_alpha   90.00
_cell.angle_beta   90.00
_cell.angle_gamma   90.00
#
_symmetry.space_group_name_H-M   'P 1'
#
loop_
_entity.id
_entity.type
_entity.pdbx_description
1 polymer ?
#
loop_
_entity_poly.entity_id
_entity_poly.type
_entity_poly.pdbx_seq_one_letter_code
_entity_poly.pdbx_strand_id
1 'polypeptide(L)'
;MCVVRPAVALWLVLLVLASGRAQPAFREDSTLLRLLRREHLSRPLPPVEATRAARAESLWALELEPWRKTSGFTGMFSREDVQRARRTVRNHAWARKELRLIRQDADFWARFSDAFLYALLPTQNPRALTPSQYHGCPIHGGNRTTLETSLEHPYRYRCRVGGEWWYDGARVVNPTTGDTVVVHDDGSGWVAPEGFANPGESYYFKGAYRLYLILKLFSHPYGPEIHDTYRGLPPVQALAFAYALTGQSRYAHKAGVLLNRIAQLYPHFDGLKEGYAAYDRWKAPIRGYVGEASGREQGFLNSVALVYDLIFDAFSRDDSLAAFFAARGFPDLDGDGRVTPADLTLNVEHNLFGFALEFIDRTIPIAPGDFLMSTHSSLIHMAGCLPSPKLRQRLFEGPNNLPLLMSNSFFRDGKWWYDSIGYSLHNSEHIAELAEWLNRFELYTSEGPVRQIVSFP
;
A
#
# COMPACT_ATOMS: atom_id res chain seq x y z
N MET A 1 -14.52 -30.34 23.82
CA MET A 1 -15.27 -29.72 22.70
C MET A 1 -14.32 -29.57 21.53
N CYS A 2 -14.70 -30.06 20.35
CA CYS A 2 -13.88 -30.02 19.13
C CYS A 2 -13.38 -28.59 18.88
N VAL A 3 -12.07 -28.40 18.98
CA VAL A 3 -11.41 -27.18 18.49
C VAL A 3 -11.58 -27.19 16.98
N VAL A 4 -12.59 -26.50 16.49
CA VAL A 4 -12.70 -26.12 15.08
C VAL A 4 -11.41 -25.35 14.78
N ARG A 5 -10.45 -26.01 14.13
CA ARG A 5 -9.23 -25.35 13.63
C ARG A 5 -9.70 -24.18 12.78
N PRO A 6 -9.49 -22.93 13.19
CA PRO A 6 -10.18 -21.79 12.60
C PRO A 6 -9.70 -21.65 11.16
N ALA A 7 -10.65 -21.61 10.23
CA ALA A 7 -10.70 -20.82 8.99
C ALA A 7 -9.45 -20.53 8.12
N VAL A 8 -8.28 -21.16 8.30
CA VAL A 8 -7.03 -20.81 7.56
C VAL A 8 -7.12 -21.00 6.03
N ALA A 9 -8.23 -21.59 5.55
CA ALA A 9 -8.52 -21.85 4.15
C ALA A 9 -9.79 -21.15 3.63
N LEU A 10 -10.57 -20.49 4.49
CA LEU A 10 -11.87 -19.94 4.10
C LEU A 10 -11.76 -18.58 3.36
N TRP A 11 -10.56 -18.01 3.20
CA TRP A 11 -10.37 -16.63 2.68
C TRP A 11 -9.44 -16.47 1.47
N LEU A 12 -8.99 -17.57 0.85
CA LEU A 12 -8.81 -17.52 -0.62
C LEU A 12 -10.14 -17.13 -1.33
N VAL A 13 -11.27 -17.23 -0.61
CA VAL A 13 -12.65 -17.24 -1.11
C VAL A 13 -13.31 -15.85 -1.21
N LEU A 14 -12.91 -14.81 -0.47
CA LEU A 14 -13.56 -13.48 -0.57
C LEU A 14 -12.84 -12.47 -1.49
N LEU A 15 -11.65 -12.81 -2.00
CA LEU A 15 -10.94 -12.03 -3.02
C LEU A 15 -11.43 -12.27 -4.47
N VAL A 16 -12.54 -13.00 -4.63
CA VAL A 16 -13.09 -13.42 -5.92
C VAL A 16 -14.49 -12.83 -6.15
N LEU A 17 -14.80 -11.67 -5.55
CA LEU A 17 -15.96 -10.89 -5.98
C LEU A 17 -15.71 -10.26 -7.35
N ALA A 18 -15.86 -11.13 -8.36
CA ALA A 18 -16.54 -10.96 -9.64
C ALA A 18 -16.50 -9.58 -10.30
N SER A 19 -15.82 -9.48 -11.44
CA SER A 19 -16.49 -9.36 -12.76
C SER A 19 -15.47 -9.21 -13.89
N GLY A 20 -15.86 -9.59 -15.11
CA GLY A 20 -15.07 -9.78 -16.33
C GLY A 20 -13.77 -8.97 -16.44
N ARG A 21 -12.64 -9.65 -16.33
CA ARG A 21 -11.32 -9.04 -16.56
C ARG A 21 -11.07 -9.01 -18.07
N ALA A 22 -11.37 -7.87 -18.70
CA ALA A 22 -10.82 -7.56 -20.00
C ALA A 22 -9.29 -7.66 -19.93
N GLN A 23 -8.64 -8.19 -20.98
CA GLN A 23 -7.19 -8.07 -21.06
C GLN A 23 -6.86 -6.59 -21.20
N PRO A 24 -6.09 -5.99 -20.27
CA PRO A 24 -5.79 -4.57 -20.33
C PRO A 24 -4.99 -4.27 -21.60
N ALA A 25 -5.30 -3.18 -22.30
CA ALA A 25 -4.51 -2.72 -23.44
C ALA A 25 -3.14 -2.17 -22.98
N PHE A 26 -2.99 -1.86 -21.69
CA PHE A 26 -1.73 -1.49 -21.06
C PHE A 26 -0.58 -2.46 -21.37
N ARG A 27 0.44 -1.93 -22.04
CA ARG A 27 1.63 -2.66 -22.49
C ARG A 27 2.88 -1.82 -22.20
N GLU A 28 4.00 -2.50 -22.08
CA GLU A 28 5.31 -1.84 -22.08
C GLU A 28 5.61 -1.42 -23.51
N ASP A 29 5.80 -0.12 -23.71
CA ASP A 29 6.27 0.45 -24.95
C ASP A 29 7.32 1.55 -24.69
N SER A 30 8.07 1.89 -25.73
CA SER A 30 9.19 2.82 -25.64
C SER A 30 8.78 4.27 -25.35
N THR A 31 7.55 4.67 -25.70
CA THR A 31 7.01 6.00 -25.43
C THR A 31 6.63 6.12 -23.96
N LEU A 32 5.92 5.13 -23.42
CA LEU A 32 5.58 5.08 -22.01
C LEU A 32 6.85 5.01 -21.13
N LEU A 33 7.82 4.14 -21.48
CA LEU A 33 9.06 4.04 -20.71
C LEU A 33 9.85 5.37 -20.72
N ARG A 34 9.88 6.10 -21.84
CA ARG A 34 10.48 7.45 -21.91
C ARG A 34 9.75 8.45 -21.03
N LEU A 35 8.41 8.42 -21.02
CA LEU A 35 7.62 9.26 -20.12
C LEU A 35 7.93 8.96 -18.66
N LEU A 36 7.91 7.69 -18.25
CA LEU A 36 8.19 7.29 -16.87
C LEU A 36 9.62 7.67 -16.45
N ARG A 37 10.61 7.48 -17.33
CA ARG A 37 11.98 7.94 -17.06
C ARG A 37 12.04 9.45 -16.85
N ARG A 38 11.32 10.23 -17.67
CA ARG A 38 11.25 11.68 -17.52
C ARG A 38 10.56 12.08 -16.22
N GLU A 39 9.37 11.56 -15.94
CA GLU A 39 8.58 11.99 -14.78
C GLU A 39 9.12 11.43 -13.45
N HIS A 40 9.70 10.23 -13.46
CA HIS A 40 10.10 9.53 -12.24
C HIS A 40 11.61 9.46 -12.04
N LEU A 41 12.44 9.40 -13.08
CA LEU A 41 13.87 9.12 -12.91
C LEU A 41 14.79 10.30 -13.24
N SER A 42 14.24 11.43 -13.71
CA SER A 42 15.05 12.60 -14.10
C SER A 42 15.35 13.59 -12.97
N ARG A 43 14.58 13.51 -11.87
CA ARG A 43 14.67 14.44 -10.74
C ARG A 43 15.35 13.76 -9.55
N PRO A 44 16.12 14.50 -8.73
CA PRO A 44 16.63 13.96 -7.48
C PRO A 44 15.47 13.56 -6.55
N LEU A 45 15.74 12.59 -5.68
CA LEU A 45 14.79 12.22 -4.63
C LEU A 45 14.54 13.43 -3.72
N PRO A 46 13.30 13.64 -3.24
CA PRO A 46 13.05 14.62 -2.20
C PRO A 46 13.93 14.35 -0.97
N PRO A 47 14.33 15.36 -0.19
CA PRO A 47 15.10 15.13 1.03
C PRO A 47 14.26 14.34 2.05
N VAL A 48 14.93 13.47 2.81
CA VAL A 48 14.32 12.76 3.93
C VAL A 48 14.07 13.75 5.08
N GLU A 49 12.91 13.68 5.73
CA GLU A 49 12.59 14.52 6.88
C GLU A 49 13.41 14.09 8.11
N ALA A 50 14.36 14.94 8.54
CA ALA A 50 15.37 14.58 9.55
C ALA A 50 14.78 14.07 10.87
N THR A 51 13.72 14.71 11.38
CA THR A 51 13.10 14.31 12.65
C THR A 51 12.47 12.93 12.56
N ARG A 52 11.78 12.64 11.45
CA ARG A 52 11.18 11.32 11.21
C ARG A 52 12.25 10.27 10.99
N ALA A 53 13.29 10.58 10.22
CA ALA A 53 14.41 9.67 10.01
C ALA A 53 15.11 9.28 11.32
N ALA A 54 15.40 10.26 12.19
CA ALA A 54 16.01 9.99 13.49
C ALA A 54 15.14 9.09 14.37
N ARG A 55 13.81 9.26 14.32
CA ARG A 55 12.87 8.39 15.04
C ARG A 55 12.81 7.00 14.44
N ALA A 56 12.73 6.89 13.11
CA ALA A 56 12.74 5.62 12.39
C ALA A 56 14.02 4.82 12.67
N GLU A 57 15.18 5.46 12.66
CA GLU A 57 16.48 4.87 12.99
C GLU A 57 16.49 4.30 14.41
N SER A 58 16.05 5.09 15.39
CA SER A 58 15.98 4.68 16.79
C SER A 58 15.06 3.46 16.95
N LEU A 59 13.85 3.52 16.39
CA LEU A 59 12.89 2.42 16.46
C LEU A 59 13.40 1.17 15.74
N TRP A 60 14.05 1.33 14.59
CA TRP A 60 14.67 0.23 13.85
C TRP A 60 15.72 -0.48 14.71
N ALA A 61 16.72 0.26 15.21
CA ALA A 61 17.81 -0.29 16.00
C ALA A 61 17.32 -1.00 17.28
N LEU A 62 16.31 -0.44 17.95
CA LEU A 62 15.78 -0.97 19.20
C LEU A 62 14.80 -2.13 19.04
N GLU A 63 14.03 -2.16 17.94
CA GLU A 63 12.84 -3.03 17.84
C GLU A 63 12.83 -3.96 16.65
N LEU A 64 13.67 -3.75 15.63
CA LEU A 64 13.65 -4.55 14.40
C LEU A 64 15.02 -5.15 14.08
N GLU A 65 16.09 -4.38 14.17
CA GLU A 65 17.45 -4.82 13.86
C GLU A 65 17.88 -6.10 14.62
N PRO A 66 17.61 -6.26 15.93
CA PRO A 66 18.01 -7.48 16.65
C PRO A 66 17.21 -8.73 16.22
N TRP A 67 16.10 -8.53 15.50
CA TRP A 67 15.18 -9.58 15.08
C TRP A 67 14.93 -9.50 13.56
N ARG A 68 16.02 -9.51 12.78
CA ARG A 68 15.95 -9.62 11.31
C ARG A 68 15.19 -10.88 10.90
N LYS A 69 14.44 -10.80 9.80
CA LYS A 69 13.72 -11.95 9.26
C LYS A 69 14.71 -12.95 8.65
N THR A 70 14.46 -14.24 8.86
CA THR A 70 15.32 -15.34 8.35
C THR A 70 14.56 -16.35 7.51
N SER A 71 13.23 -16.29 7.51
CA SER A 71 12.37 -17.14 6.70
C SER A 71 11.02 -16.47 6.42
N GLY A 72 10.40 -16.82 5.29
CA GLY A 72 9.04 -16.42 4.94
C GLY A 72 7.97 -17.36 5.48
N PHE A 73 6.71 -17.00 5.23
CA PHE A 73 5.51 -17.72 5.67
C PHE A 73 5.41 -17.81 7.21
N THR A 74 5.74 -16.72 7.90
CA THR A 74 5.64 -16.61 9.36
C THR A 74 4.43 -15.80 9.81
N GLY A 75 3.82 -15.03 8.89
CA GLY A 75 2.63 -14.23 9.15
C GLY A 75 1.33 -15.01 8.99
N MET A 76 0.33 -14.38 8.36
CA MET A 76 -1.01 -14.93 8.16
C MET A 76 -1.02 -16.31 7.49
N PHE A 77 -0.11 -16.56 6.55
CA PHE A 77 -0.04 -17.82 5.83
C PHE A 77 1.20 -18.61 6.22
N SER A 78 1.00 -19.73 6.92
CA SER A 78 2.10 -20.66 7.20
C SER A 78 2.45 -21.52 5.98
N ARG A 79 3.63 -22.14 6.00
CA ARG A 79 4.03 -23.15 5.01
C ARG A 79 3.02 -24.29 4.90
N GLU A 80 2.45 -24.72 6.03
CA GLU A 80 1.45 -25.79 6.05
C GLU A 80 0.16 -25.39 5.36
N ASP A 81 -0.26 -24.12 5.53
CA ASP A 81 -1.46 -23.59 4.90
C ASP A 81 -1.28 -23.48 3.39
N VAL A 82 -0.12 -23.01 2.93
CA VAL A 82 0.23 -22.99 1.50
C VAL A 82 0.28 -24.40 0.91
N GLN A 83 0.88 -25.37 1.60
CA GLN A 83 0.88 -26.76 1.15
C GLN A 83 -0.53 -27.34 1.10
N ARG A 84 -1.40 -27.00 2.05
CA ARG A 84 -2.82 -27.36 2.05
C ARG A 84 -3.52 -26.75 0.82
N ALA A 85 -3.32 -25.47 0.56
CA ALA A 85 -3.87 -24.79 -0.60
C ALA A 85 -3.42 -25.45 -1.92
N ARG A 86 -2.13 -25.79 -2.05
CA ARG A 86 -1.60 -26.54 -3.21
C ARG A 86 -2.23 -27.92 -3.39
N ARG A 87 -2.54 -28.64 -2.30
CA ARG A 87 -3.30 -29.90 -2.36
C ARG A 87 -4.75 -29.65 -2.82
N THR A 88 -5.40 -28.62 -2.28
CA THR A 88 -6.76 -28.23 -2.67
C THR A 88 -6.85 -27.89 -4.15
N VAL A 89 -5.90 -27.12 -4.69
CA VAL A 89 -5.81 -26.82 -6.13
C VAL A 89 -5.72 -28.09 -6.97
N ARG A 90 -4.91 -29.08 -6.57
CA ARG A 90 -4.82 -30.35 -7.31
C ARG A 90 -6.14 -31.11 -7.32
N ASN A 91 -6.88 -31.07 -6.21
CA ASN A 91 -8.03 -31.94 -6.01
C ASN A 91 -9.38 -31.32 -6.40
N HIS A 92 -9.50 -29.98 -6.45
CA HIS A 92 -10.79 -29.32 -6.65
C HIS A 92 -10.83 -28.36 -7.85
N ALA A 93 -11.89 -28.47 -8.66
CA ALA A 93 -12.06 -27.65 -9.87
C ALA A 93 -12.21 -26.15 -9.58
N TRP A 94 -12.92 -25.80 -8.50
CA TRP A 94 -13.05 -24.40 -8.07
C TRP A 94 -11.69 -23.80 -7.71
N ALA A 95 -10.85 -24.54 -6.97
CA ALA A 95 -9.52 -24.06 -6.57
C ALA A 95 -8.58 -23.92 -7.78
N ARG A 96 -8.71 -24.77 -8.81
CA ARG A 96 -8.00 -24.57 -10.09
C ARG A 96 -8.47 -23.32 -10.84
N LYS A 97 -9.77 -22.98 -10.76
CA LYS A 97 -10.29 -21.74 -11.33
C LYS A 97 -9.67 -20.53 -10.63
N GLU A 98 -9.56 -20.55 -9.31
CA GLU A 98 -8.94 -19.45 -8.56
C GLU A 98 -7.45 -19.29 -8.86
N LEU A 99 -6.70 -20.40 -8.89
CA LEU A 99 -5.29 -20.32 -9.30
C LEU A 99 -5.15 -19.75 -10.72
N ARG A 100 -6.04 -20.09 -11.66
CA ARG A 100 -6.00 -19.52 -13.02
C ARG A 100 -6.19 -18.01 -13.01
N LEU A 101 -7.09 -17.47 -12.20
CA LEU A 101 -7.33 -16.02 -12.10
C LEU A 101 -6.13 -15.30 -11.48
N ILE A 102 -5.57 -15.83 -10.37
CA ILE A 102 -4.36 -15.29 -9.74
C ILE A 102 -3.19 -15.31 -10.73
N ARG A 103 -3.01 -16.43 -11.45
CA ARG A 103 -1.94 -16.55 -12.45
C ARG A 103 -2.15 -15.63 -13.63
N GLN A 104 -3.37 -15.41 -14.09
CA GLN A 104 -3.64 -14.49 -15.19
C GLN A 104 -3.16 -13.07 -14.86
N ASP A 105 -3.44 -12.59 -13.64
CA ASP A 105 -2.95 -11.30 -13.15
C ASP A 105 -1.42 -11.32 -13.01
N ALA A 106 -0.86 -12.35 -12.39
CA ALA A 106 0.57 -12.46 -12.15
C ALA A 106 1.38 -12.57 -13.45
N ASP A 107 0.92 -13.35 -14.43
CA ASP A 107 1.55 -13.51 -15.74
C ASP A 107 1.46 -12.21 -16.56
N PHE A 108 0.37 -11.44 -16.42
CA PHE A 108 0.26 -10.10 -17.03
C PHE A 108 1.35 -9.15 -16.51
N TRP A 109 1.63 -9.13 -15.21
CA TRP A 109 2.67 -8.28 -14.63
C TRP A 109 4.08 -8.84 -14.80
N ALA A 110 4.24 -10.16 -14.73
CA ALA A 110 5.54 -10.82 -14.85
C ALA A 110 6.15 -10.72 -16.25
N ARG A 111 5.34 -10.42 -17.29
CA ARG A 111 5.82 -10.21 -18.66
C ARG A 111 6.62 -8.92 -18.83
N PHE A 112 6.42 -7.93 -17.95
CA PHE A 112 7.11 -6.64 -18.05
C PHE A 112 8.58 -6.78 -17.64
N SER A 113 9.44 -5.97 -18.26
CA SER A 113 10.85 -5.91 -17.90
C SER A 113 11.04 -5.35 -16.48
N ASP A 114 12.11 -5.75 -15.79
CA ASP A 114 12.42 -5.20 -14.46
C ASP A 114 12.67 -3.69 -14.53
N ALA A 115 13.25 -3.22 -15.64
CA ALA A 115 13.47 -1.80 -15.90
C ALA A 115 12.14 -1.03 -15.99
N PHE A 116 11.12 -1.62 -16.60
CA PHE A 116 9.79 -1.02 -16.67
C PHE A 116 9.09 -1.01 -15.31
N LEU A 117 9.06 -2.14 -14.60
CA LEU A 117 8.49 -2.21 -13.25
C LEU A 117 9.16 -1.25 -12.28
N TYR A 118 10.48 -1.13 -12.34
CA TYR A 118 11.26 -0.17 -11.57
C TYR A 118 10.88 1.28 -11.94
N ALA A 119 10.71 1.58 -13.23
CA ALA A 119 10.37 2.91 -13.72
C ALA A 119 8.90 3.28 -13.44
N LEU A 120 8.00 2.34 -13.18
CA LEU A 120 6.61 2.65 -12.82
C LEU A 120 6.53 3.38 -11.48
N LEU A 121 7.47 3.20 -10.56
CA LEU A 121 7.37 3.82 -9.25
C LEU A 121 7.78 5.30 -9.29
N PRO A 122 6.87 6.23 -8.96
CA PRO A 122 7.18 7.64 -8.95
C PRO A 122 8.15 7.98 -7.82
N THR A 123 9.14 8.82 -8.09
CA THR A 123 10.13 9.24 -7.07
C THR A 123 9.76 10.50 -6.31
N GLN A 124 8.77 11.24 -6.82
CA GLN A 124 8.31 12.48 -6.23
C GLN A 124 7.07 12.24 -5.38
N ASN A 125 6.80 13.15 -4.46
CA ASN A 125 5.72 13.02 -3.50
C ASN A 125 4.33 12.79 -4.15
N PRO A 126 3.51 11.88 -3.61
CA PRO A 126 2.15 11.62 -4.07
C PRO A 126 1.17 12.79 -3.80
N ARG A 127 1.31 13.53 -2.69
CA ARG A 127 0.57 14.77 -2.37
C ARG A 127 -0.97 14.73 -2.30
N ALA A 128 -1.72 14.05 -3.15
CA ALA A 128 -3.19 14.10 -3.10
C ALA A 128 -3.87 12.74 -3.34
N LEU A 129 -5.01 12.51 -2.65
CA LEU A 129 -5.83 11.30 -2.83
C LEU A 129 -6.44 11.20 -4.23
N THR A 130 -6.93 12.34 -4.72
CA THR A 130 -7.52 12.56 -6.04
C THR A 130 -7.13 13.98 -6.47
N PRO A 131 -7.28 14.37 -7.75
CA PRO A 131 -6.91 15.73 -8.17
C PRO A 131 -7.65 16.81 -7.39
N SER A 132 -8.90 16.54 -7.01
CA SER A 132 -9.65 17.34 -6.04
C SER A 132 -10.71 16.48 -5.35
N GLN A 133 -10.56 16.31 -4.05
CA GLN A 133 -11.40 15.43 -3.23
C GLN A 133 -12.83 15.96 -3.10
N TYR A 134 -12.96 17.27 -2.86
CA TYR A 134 -14.23 17.91 -2.51
C TYR A 134 -14.83 18.74 -3.63
N HIS A 135 -14.03 19.17 -4.61
CA HIS A 135 -14.47 20.10 -5.66
C HIS A 135 -14.52 19.47 -7.05
N GLY A 136 -13.96 18.27 -7.25
CA GLY A 136 -14.11 17.50 -8.49
C GLY A 136 -13.41 18.12 -9.69
N CYS A 137 -14.14 18.38 -10.78
CA CYS A 137 -13.59 18.96 -12.00
C CYS A 137 -13.51 20.50 -11.88
N PRO A 138 -12.41 21.16 -12.33
CA PRO A 138 -12.32 22.61 -12.29
C PRO A 138 -13.42 23.36 -13.06
N ILE A 139 -13.97 22.78 -14.13
CA ILE A 139 -15.05 23.39 -14.92
C ILE A 139 -16.43 23.01 -14.36
N HIS A 140 -16.63 21.72 -14.05
CA HIS A 140 -17.96 21.18 -13.76
C HIS A 140 -18.26 21.05 -12.25
N GLY A 141 -17.29 21.32 -11.38
CA GLY A 141 -17.38 21.03 -9.95
C GLY A 141 -17.50 19.53 -9.67
N GLY A 142 -18.20 19.17 -8.59
CA GLY A 142 -18.46 17.79 -8.19
C GLY A 142 -17.63 17.36 -6.99
N ASN A 143 -17.04 16.17 -7.03
CA ASN A 143 -16.24 15.61 -5.93
C ASN A 143 -15.20 14.61 -6.47
N ARG A 144 -14.57 13.84 -5.59
CA ARG A 144 -13.58 12.79 -5.90
C ARG A 144 -14.00 11.81 -7.02
N THR A 145 -15.30 11.66 -7.28
CA THR A 145 -15.84 10.74 -8.29
C THR A 145 -15.94 11.34 -9.69
N THR A 146 -15.70 12.64 -9.84
CA THR A 146 -15.92 13.37 -11.09
C THR A 146 -14.79 13.17 -12.10
N LEU A 147 -13.56 12.98 -11.61
CA LEU A 147 -12.38 12.76 -12.43
C LEU A 147 -11.94 11.30 -12.35
N GLU A 148 -11.54 10.73 -13.47
CA GLU A 148 -11.05 9.35 -13.55
C GLU A 148 -9.76 9.25 -14.35
N THR A 149 -8.96 8.22 -14.08
CA THR A 149 -7.70 7.96 -14.77
C THR A 149 -7.50 6.47 -15.05
N SER A 150 -6.35 6.12 -15.62
CA SER A 150 -5.94 4.75 -15.92
C SER A 150 -4.43 4.66 -16.10
N LEU A 151 -3.91 3.43 -16.05
CA LEU A 151 -2.53 3.13 -16.43
C LEU A 151 -2.21 3.51 -17.90
N GLU A 152 -3.21 3.50 -18.77
CA GLU A 152 -3.06 3.80 -20.21
C GLU A 152 -3.02 5.31 -20.49
N HIS A 153 -3.43 6.13 -19.52
CA HIS A 153 -3.48 7.58 -19.63
C HIS A 153 -2.62 8.22 -18.53
N PRO A 154 -1.30 7.98 -18.53
CA PRO A 154 -0.42 8.43 -17.47
C PRO A 154 -0.45 9.94 -17.31
N TYR A 155 -0.62 10.40 -16.06
CA TYR A 155 -0.69 11.82 -15.71
C TYR A 155 -1.85 12.58 -16.35
N ARG A 156 -2.92 11.88 -16.75
CA ARG A 156 -4.10 12.48 -17.35
C ARG A 156 -5.37 12.05 -16.62
N TYR A 157 -6.26 13.00 -16.39
CA TYR A 157 -7.57 12.76 -15.79
C TYR A 157 -8.68 13.18 -16.74
N ARG A 158 -9.65 12.31 -16.97
CA ARG A 158 -10.85 12.62 -17.75
C ARG A 158 -11.96 13.08 -16.83
N CYS A 159 -12.64 14.17 -17.19
CA CYS A 159 -13.91 14.54 -16.55
C CYS A 159 -15.03 13.62 -17.03
N ARG A 160 -15.78 13.03 -16.10
CA ARG A 160 -16.95 12.20 -16.40
C ARG A 160 -18.18 13.00 -16.84
N VAL A 161 -18.17 14.31 -16.64
CA VAL A 161 -19.27 15.21 -17.02
C VAL A 161 -19.06 15.73 -18.44
N GLY A 162 -17.98 16.47 -18.70
CA GLY A 162 -17.72 17.07 -20.00
C GLY A 162 -16.80 16.27 -20.93
N GLY A 163 -16.13 15.22 -20.43
CA GLY A 163 -15.21 14.40 -21.23
C GLY A 163 -13.84 15.01 -21.47
N GLU A 164 -13.58 16.23 -21.03
CA GLU A 164 -12.30 16.92 -21.20
C GLU A 164 -11.18 16.27 -20.38
N TRP A 165 -9.94 16.43 -20.87
CA TRP A 165 -8.75 15.86 -20.25
C TRP A 165 -7.92 16.92 -19.54
N TRP A 166 -7.61 16.64 -18.28
CA TRP A 166 -6.81 17.47 -17.39
C TRP A 166 -5.42 16.86 -17.19
N TYR A 167 -4.39 17.65 -17.49
CA TYR A 167 -2.98 17.29 -17.33
C TYR A 167 -2.10 18.54 -17.44
N ASP A 168 -0.86 18.44 -17.00
CA ASP A 168 0.16 19.48 -17.18
C ASP A 168 0.38 19.79 -18.67
N GLY A 169 0.13 21.03 -19.07
CA GLY A 169 0.12 21.52 -20.46
C GLY A 169 -1.24 21.46 -21.16
N ALA A 170 -2.31 21.01 -20.51
CA ALA A 170 -3.65 21.02 -21.09
C ALA A 170 -4.12 22.46 -21.36
N ARG A 171 -4.72 22.69 -22.53
CA ARG A 171 -5.37 23.95 -22.89
C ARG A 171 -6.87 23.81 -22.68
N VAL A 172 -7.42 24.58 -21.74
CA VAL A 172 -8.84 24.54 -21.37
C VAL A 172 -9.47 25.92 -21.53
N VAL A 173 -10.76 25.97 -21.81
CA VAL A 173 -11.50 27.22 -21.96
C VAL A 173 -12.06 27.63 -20.60
N ASN A 174 -11.82 28.87 -20.18
CA ASN A 174 -12.44 29.45 -19.01
C ASN A 174 -13.95 29.54 -19.26
N PRO A 175 -14.80 28.89 -18.44
CA PRO A 175 -16.23 28.80 -18.73
C PRO A 175 -16.95 30.13 -18.56
N THR A 176 -16.36 31.11 -17.87
CA THR A 176 -16.93 32.45 -17.66
C THR A 176 -16.42 33.45 -18.69
N THR A 177 -15.11 33.51 -18.94
CA THR A 177 -14.52 34.54 -19.84
C THR A 177 -14.39 34.09 -21.29
N GLY A 178 -14.38 32.78 -21.56
CA GLY A 178 -14.12 32.22 -22.89
C GLY A 178 -12.62 32.18 -23.26
N ASP A 179 -11.73 32.68 -22.40
CA ASP A 179 -10.28 32.68 -22.66
C ASP A 179 -9.69 31.27 -22.54
N THR A 180 -8.62 31.01 -23.30
CA THR A 180 -7.86 29.77 -23.15
C THR A 180 -6.85 29.89 -22.01
N VAL A 181 -6.94 28.99 -21.03
CA VAL A 181 -5.99 28.83 -19.93
C VAL A 181 -5.14 27.58 -20.15
N VAL A 182 -3.84 27.68 -19.85
CA VAL A 182 -2.94 26.52 -19.85
C VAL A 182 -2.77 26.02 -18.43
N VAL A 183 -3.06 24.74 -18.21
CA VAL A 183 -2.85 24.06 -16.93
C VAL A 183 -1.35 23.81 -16.75
N HIS A 184 -0.80 24.25 -15.62
CA HIS A 184 0.58 23.98 -15.24
C HIS A 184 0.59 23.35 -13.84
N ASP A 185 0.91 22.07 -13.77
CA ASP A 185 0.99 21.31 -12.52
C ASP A 185 2.27 20.47 -12.51
N ASP A 186 3.24 20.91 -11.70
CA ASP A 186 4.51 20.21 -11.50
C ASP A 186 4.42 19.11 -10.41
N GLY A 187 3.23 18.92 -9.85
CA GLY A 187 2.92 18.05 -8.71
C GLY A 187 2.69 18.81 -7.41
N SER A 188 2.80 20.13 -7.40
CA SER A 188 2.42 21.00 -6.27
C SER A 188 0.99 21.54 -6.36
N GLY A 189 0.25 21.23 -7.44
CA GLY A 189 -1.12 21.65 -7.65
C GLY A 189 -1.22 22.88 -8.56
N TRP A 190 -2.21 22.87 -9.45
CA TRP A 190 -2.60 24.01 -10.25
C TRP A 190 -3.74 24.77 -9.56
N VAL A 191 -3.58 26.08 -9.38
CA VAL A 191 -4.61 26.93 -8.77
C VAL A 191 -5.59 27.38 -9.84
N ALA A 192 -6.87 27.07 -9.65
CA ALA A 192 -7.91 27.49 -10.58
C ALA A 192 -8.07 29.02 -10.56
N PRO A 193 -7.97 29.72 -11.70
CA PRO A 193 -8.17 31.16 -11.76
C PRO A 193 -9.65 31.52 -11.65
N GLU A 194 -9.93 32.82 -11.56
CA GLU A 194 -11.30 33.35 -11.63
C GLU A 194 -12.07 32.85 -12.85
N GLY A 195 -13.36 32.59 -12.66
CA GLY A 195 -14.26 32.10 -13.69
C GLY A 195 -14.36 30.57 -13.81
N PHE A 196 -13.57 29.80 -13.06
CA PHE A 196 -13.76 28.34 -12.89
C PHE A 196 -14.75 28.03 -11.74
N ALA A 197 -15.15 26.76 -11.59
CA ALA A 197 -16.19 26.37 -10.62
C ALA A 197 -15.81 26.66 -9.16
N ASN A 198 -14.52 26.56 -8.82
CA ASN A 198 -13.99 26.87 -7.48
C ASN A 198 -12.67 27.63 -7.65
N PRO A 199 -12.72 28.97 -7.86
CA PRO A 199 -11.51 29.78 -8.06
C PRO A 199 -10.69 29.85 -6.76
N GLY A 200 -9.37 29.91 -6.90
CA GLY A 200 -8.43 29.89 -5.77
C GLY A 200 -8.11 28.50 -5.21
N GLU A 201 -8.87 27.48 -5.58
CA GLU A 201 -8.62 26.09 -5.16
C GLU A 201 -7.47 25.44 -5.94
N SER A 202 -6.72 24.57 -5.26
CA SER A 202 -5.61 23.80 -5.84
C SER A 202 -6.06 22.43 -6.35
N TYR A 203 -5.66 22.07 -7.56
CA TYR A 203 -5.93 20.78 -8.19
C TYR A 203 -4.63 20.02 -8.49
N TYR A 204 -4.47 18.83 -7.93
CA TYR A 204 -3.22 18.06 -7.91
C TYR A 204 -3.23 16.91 -8.93
N PHE A 205 -3.24 17.19 -10.23
CA PHE A 205 -3.27 16.15 -11.26
C PHE A 205 -2.02 15.25 -11.24
N LYS A 206 -0.82 15.83 -11.21
CA LYS A 206 0.43 15.06 -11.15
C LYS A 206 0.61 14.36 -9.82
N GLY A 207 0.30 15.04 -8.71
CA GLY A 207 0.34 14.45 -7.38
C GLY A 207 -0.57 13.22 -7.31
N ALA A 208 -1.87 13.41 -7.57
CA ALA A 208 -2.86 12.35 -7.49
C ALA A 208 -2.52 11.14 -8.38
N TYR A 209 -1.94 11.36 -9.57
CA TYR A 209 -1.55 10.24 -10.43
C TYR A 209 -0.40 9.41 -9.82
N ARG A 210 0.55 10.03 -9.12
CA ARG A 210 1.62 9.32 -8.42
C ARG A 210 1.05 8.42 -7.33
N LEU A 211 0.10 8.94 -6.53
CA LEU A 211 -0.59 8.11 -5.53
C LEU A 211 -1.39 6.99 -6.18
N TYR A 212 -2.18 7.32 -7.22
CA TYR A 212 -2.92 6.34 -8.00
C TYR A 212 -2.01 5.18 -8.41
N LEU A 213 -0.82 5.48 -8.94
CA LEU A 213 0.11 4.48 -9.43
C LEU A 213 0.70 3.63 -8.29
N ILE A 214 1.11 4.24 -7.16
CA ILE A 214 1.58 3.49 -5.99
C ILE A 214 0.46 2.58 -5.47
N LEU A 215 -0.74 3.11 -5.26
CA LEU A 215 -1.88 2.31 -4.81
C LEU A 215 -2.27 1.26 -5.84
N LYS A 216 -2.18 1.53 -7.15
CA LYS A 216 -2.46 0.53 -8.18
C LYS A 216 -1.50 -0.66 -8.09
N LEU A 217 -0.24 -0.40 -7.74
CA LEU A 217 0.82 -1.41 -7.63
C LEU A 217 0.78 -2.20 -6.32
N PHE A 218 0.34 -1.57 -5.22
CA PHE A 218 0.47 -2.13 -3.87
C PHE A 218 -0.84 -2.33 -3.11
N SER A 219 -1.93 -1.68 -3.50
CA SER A 219 -3.20 -1.70 -2.77
C SER A 219 -4.37 -1.38 -3.72
N HIS A 220 -5.34 -0.58 -3.29
CA HIS A 220 -6.50 -0.20 -4.08
C HIS A 220 -6.52 1.32 -4.30
N PRO A 221 -6.57 1.80 -5.56
CA PRO A 221 -6.76 3.21 -5.87
C PRO A 221 -7.98 3.80 -5.16
N TYR A 222 -7.86 5.06 -4.74
CA TYR A 222 -8.94 5.76 -4.05
C TYR A 222 -9.96 6.39 -5.02
N GLY A 223 -9.46 6.97 -6.11
CA GLY A 223 -10.26 7.63 -7.13
C GLY A 223 -10.83 6.65 -8.17
N PRO A 224 -11.83 7.08 -8.95
CA PRO A 224 -12.39 6.25 -10.01
C PRO A 224 -11.40 5.95 -11.14
N GLU A 225 -11.59 4.78 -11.74
CA GLU A 225 -10.81 4.31 -12.89
C GLU A 225 -11.69 4.20 -14.13
N ILE A 226 -11.10 4.42 -15.31
CA ILE A 226 -11.77 4.17 -16.60
C ILE A 226 -12.13 2.68 -16.69
N HIS A 227 -13.34 2.39 -17.18
CA HIS A 227 -14.00 1.08 -17.02
C HIS A 227 -13.34 -0.12 -17.74
N ASP A 228 -12.47 0.12 -18.71
CA ASP A 228 -11.74 -0.88 -19.52
C ASP A 228 -10.35 -1.27 -18.98
N THR A 229 -9.96 -0.71 -17.83
CA THR A 229 -8.61 -0.89 -17.26
C THR A 229 -8.43 -2.20 -16.47
N TYR A 230 -7.18 -2.57 -16.16
CA TYR A 230 -6.85 -3.72 -15.30
C TYR A 230 -7.57 -3.64 -13.96
N ARG A 231 -8.45 -4.61 -13.64
CA ARG A 231 -9.18 -4.74 -12.37
C ARG A 231 -8.82 -6.03 -11.61
N GLY A 232 -7.58 -6.51 -11.80
CA GLY A 232 -7.06 -7.64 -11.05
C GLY A 232 -6.60 -7.26 -9.65
N LEU A 233 -6.03 -8.23 -8.94
CA LEU A 233 -5.38 -7.99 -7.66
C LEU A 233 -4.27 -6.95 -7.79
N PRO A 234 -3.92 -6.23 -6.71
CA PRO A 234 -2.71 -5.42 -6.69
C PRO A 234 -1.52 -6.25 -7.19
N PRO A 235 -0.71 -5.75 -8.13
CA PRO A 235 0.35 -6.48 -8.81
C PRO A 235 1.28 -7.25 -7.87
N VAL A 236 1.72 -6.62 -6.78
CA VAL A 236 2.58 -7.28 -5.79
C VAL A 236 1.89 -8.46 -5.10
N GLN A 237 0.59 -8.36 -4.83
CA GLN A 237 -0.19 -9.44 -4.24
C GLN A 237 -0.42 -10.57 -5.25
N ALA A 238 -0.77 -10.24 -6.50
CA ALA A 238 -0.92 -11.22 -7.56
C ALA A 238 0.34 -12.06 -7.74
N LEU A 239 1.50 -11.38 -7.82
CA LEU A 239 2.81 -12.01 -7.95
C LEU A 239 3.17 -12.85 -6.71
N ALA A 240 2.98 -12.33 -5.49
CA ALA A 240 3.27 -13.05 -4.26
C ALA A 240 2.39 -14.30 -4.07
N PHE A 241 1.08 -14.20 -4.34
CA PHE A 241 0.17 -15.35 -4.27
C PHE A 241 0.48 -16.37 -5.36
N ALA A 242 0.83 -15.94 -6.58
CA ALA A 242 1.27 -16.85 -7.62
C ALA A 242 2.56 -17.58 -7.23
N TYR A 243 3.54 -16.90 -6.63
CA TYR A 243 4.72 -17.55 -6.05
C TYR A 243 4.33 -18.56 -4.96
N ALA A 244 3.53 -18.17 -3.98
CA ALA A 244 3.11 -19.04 -2.89
C ALA A 244 2.41 -20.31 -3.41
N LEU A 245 1.52 -20.20 -4.39
CA LEU A 245 0.75 -21.34 -4.90
C LEU A 245 1.50 -22.19 -5.94
N THR A 246 2.43 -21.62 -6.69
CA THR A 246 3.13 -22.34 -7.78
C THR A 246 4.58 -22.70 -7.48
N GLY A 247 5.24 -21.98 -6.57
CA GLY A 247 6.66 -22.10 -6.28
C GLY A 247 7.58 -21.49 -7.35
N GLN A 248 7.06 -20.79 -8.36
CA GLN A 248 7.87 -20.22 -9.42
C GLN A 248 8.54 -18.91 -8.98
N SER A 249 9.87 -18.93 -8.83
CA SER A 249 10.68 -17.79 -8.34
C SER A 249 10.54 -16.53 -9.19
N ARG A 250 10.23 -16.63 -10.49
CA ARG A 250 10.01 -15.47 -11.38
C ARG A 250 8.98 -14.48 -10.82
N TYR A 251 7.93 -14.96 -10.13
CA TYR A 251 6.93 -14.06 -9.58
C TYR A 251 7.46 -13.34 -8.33
N ALA A 252 8.20 -14.05 -7.48
CA ALA A 252 8.87 -13.46 -6.32
C ALA A 252 9.92 -12.42 -6.75
N HIS A 253 10.68 -12.69 -7.82
CA HIS A 253 11.63 -11.74 -8.41
C HIS A 253 10.93 -10.43 -8.81
N LYS A 254 9.84 -10.52 -9.59
CA LYS A 254 9.08 -9.33 -10.06
C LYS A 254 8.41 -8.57 -8.91
N ALA A 255 7.90 -9.28 -7.90
CA ALA A 255 7.41 -8.66 -6.67
C ALA A 255 8.56 -7.95 -5.92
N GLY A 256 9.74 -8.56 -5.89
CA GLY A 256 10.97 -8.03 -5.30
C GLY A 256 11.45 -6.74 -5.99
N VAL A 257 11.33 -6.63 -7.31
CA VAL A 257 11.62 -5.37 -8.04
C VAL A 257 10.76 -4.22 -7.50
N LEU A 258 9.45 -4.44 -7.39
CA LEU A 258 8.52 -3.43 -6.89
C LEU A 258 8.77 -3.13 -5.41
N LEU A 259 8.86 -4.18 -4.58
CA LEU A 259 9.03 -4.07 -3.12
C LEU A 259 10.35 -3.38 -2.74
N ASN A 260 11.46 -3.80 -3.33
CA ASN A 260 12.75 -3.18 -3.02
C ASN A 260 12.81 -1.73 -3.53
N ARG A 261 12.21 -1.45 -4.70
CA ARG A 261 12.15 -0.08 -5.21
C ARG A 261 11.29 0.83 -4.33
N ILE A 262 10.12 0.40 -3.86
CA ILE A 262 9.32 1.24 -2.97
C ILE A 262 10.04 1.47 -1.64
N ALA A 263 10.79 0.48 -1.13
CA ALA A 263 11.60 0.64 0.07
C ALA A 263 12.70 1.70 -0.09
N GLN A 264 13.31 1.84 -1.27
CA GLN A 264 14.25 2.96 -1.54
C GLN A 264 13.58 4.33 -1.48
N LEU A 265 12.29 4.41 -1.83
CA LEU A 265 11.59 5.67 -2.03
C LEU A 265 10.82 6.12 -0.79
N TYR A 266 10.38 5.16 0.02
CA TYR A 266 9.50 5.40 1.16
C TYR A 266 10.03 6.43 2.16
N PRO A 267 11.33 6.43 2.57
CA PRO A 267 11.89 7.47 3.43
C PRO A 267 11.80 8.90 2.87
N HIS A 268 11.78 9.03 1.54
CA HIS A 268 11.77 10.32 0.85
C HIS A 268 10.37 10.88 0.65
N PHE A 269 9.33 10.09 0.92
CA PHE A 269 7.97 10.58 0.76
C PHE A 269 7.46 11.33 1.99
N ASP A 270 6.57 12.29 1.74
CA ASP A 270 5.96 13.18 2.72
C ASP A 270 4.42 13.17 2.60
N GLY A 271 3.86 12.01 2.26
CA GLY A 271 2.42 11.73 2.22
C GLY A 271 1.61 12.73 1.42
N LEU A 272 0.39 12.98 1.93
CA LEU A 272 -0.59 13.85 1.29
C LEU A 272 -0.69 15.23 1.97
N LYS A 273 -0.93 16.25 1.13
CA LYS A 273 -1.30 17.63 1.44
C LYS A 273 -2.39 18.00 0.43
N GLU A 274 -3.64 17.94 0.86
CA GLU A 274 -4.82 18.07 -0.01
C GLU A 274 -5.15 19.54 -0.32
N GLY A 275 -4.38 20.50 0.18
CA GLY A 275 -4.51 21.93 -0.15
C GLY A 275 -5.58 22.64 0.66
N TYR A 276 -6.49 21.91 1.31
CA TYR A 276 -7.45 22.47 2.26
C TYR A 276 -6.81 22.62 3.64
N ALA A 277 -6.40 23.86 3.97
CA ALA A 277 -5.55 24.16 5.12
C ALA A 277 -6.03 23.60 6.48
N ALA A 278 -7.34 23.63 6.75
CA ALA A 278 -7.88 23.09 7.99
C ALA A 278 -7.69 21.57 8.10
N TYR A 279 -7.93 20.86 7.01
CA TYR A 279 -7.76 19.41 6.92
C TYR A 279 -6.28 19.02 6.95
N ASP A 280 -5.43 19.72 6.20
CA ASP A 280 -3.99 19.48 6.19
C ASP A 280 -3.38 19.70 7.58
N ARG A 281 -3.80 20.75 8.29
CA ARG A 281 -3.35 21.02 9.67
C ARG A 281 -3.72 19.88 10.63
N TRP A 282 -4.95 19.37 10.51
CA TRP A 282 -5.41 18.28 11.38
C TRP A 282 -4.72 16.95 11.08
N LYS A 283 -4.49 16.62 9.80
CA LYS A 283 -3.83 15.36 9.41
C LYS A 283 -2.32 15.39 9.47
N ALA A 284 -1.68 16.56 9.49
CA ALA A 284 -0.22 16.67 9.51
C ALA A 284 0.46 15.80 10.59
N PRO A 285 -0.02 15.74 11.85
CA PRO A 285 0.58 14.91 12.90
C PRO A 285 0.49 13.40 12.64
N ILE A 286 -0.51 12.96 11.88
CA ILE A 286 -0.75 11.56 11.49
C ILE A 286 -0.50 11.33 10.00
N ARG A 287 0.24 12.21 9.32
CA ARG A 287 0.53 12.04 7.90
C ARG A 287 1.46 10.84 7.70
N GLY A 288 1.11 9.97 6.75
CA GLY A 288 1.95 8.87 6.30
C GLY A 288 3.07 9.36 5.37
N TYR A 289 3.72 8.40 4.70
CA TYR A 289 4.74 8.61 3.69
C TYR A 289 4.12 8.48 2.29
N VAL A 290 3.31 7.45 2.03
CA VAL A 290 2.63 7.30 0.73
C VAL A 290 1.28 8.01 0.75
N GLY A 291 0.47 7.72 1.76
CA GLY A 291 -0.89 8.20 1.88
C GLY A 291 -1.13 9.01 3.16
N GLU A 292 -2.39 9.06 3.55
CA GLU A 292 -2.83 9.58 4.83
C GLU A 292 -3.28 8.45 5.77
N ALA A 293 -3.30 8.72 7.07
CA ALA A 293 -3.66 7.76 8.13
C ALA A 293 -5.16 7.39 8.20
N SER A 294 -5.91 7.52 7.11
CA SER A 294 -7.33 7.11 7.03
C SER A 294 -7.54 5.78 6.27
N GLY A 295 -6.62 4.84 6.49
CA GLY A 295 -6.64 3.51 5.87
C GLY A 295 -5.84 3.38 4.58
N ARG A 296 -5.34 4.48 3.97
CA ARG A 296 -4.58 4.40 2.71
C ARG A 296 -3.12 4.04 2.94
N GLU A 297 -2.47 4.72 3.87
CA GLU A 297 -1.13 4.35 4.33
C GLU A 297 -1.15 2.92 4.88
N GLN A 298 -2.13 2.61 5.72
CA GLN A 298 -2.25 1.32 6.38
C GLN A 298 -2.54 0.19 5.39
N GLY A 299 -3.45 0.37 4.44
CA GLY A 299 -3.72 -0.63 3.40
C GLY A 299 -2.52 -0.88 2.48
N PHE A 300 -1.67 0.12 2.25
CA PHE A 300 -0.38 -0.04 1.59
C PHE A 300 0.60 -0.86 2.46
N LEU A 301 0.78 -0.49 3.73
CA LEU A 301 1.68 -1.15 4.68
C LEU A 301 1.32 -2.62 4.92
N ASN A 302 0.04 -2.92 5.11
CA ASN A 302 -0.47 -4.29 5.28
C ASN A 302 -0.11 -5.16 4.08
N SER A 303 -0.25 -4.61 2.87
CA SER A 303 0.06 -5.31 1.64
C SER A 303 1.56 -5.59 1.48
N VAL A 304 2.43 -4.60 1.73
CA VAL A 304 3.89 -4.81 1.62
C VAL A 304 4.42 -5.76 2.69
N ALA A 305 3.87 -5.74 3.91
CA ALA A 305 4.21 -6.69 4.97
C ALA A 305 3.85 -8.13 4.56
N LEU A 306 2.62 -8.35 4.09
CA LEU A 306 2.16 -9.64 3.60
C LEU A 306 3.01 -10.14 2.42
N VAL A 307 3.25 -9.29 1.44
CA VAL A 307 4.04 -9.63 0.25
C VAL A 307 5.45 -10.02 0.64
N TYR A 308 6.10 -9.23 1.50
CA TYR A 308 7.45 -9.52 1.98
C TYR A 308 7.52 -10.90 2.62
N ASP A 309 6.59 -11.21 3.53
CA ASP A 309 6.54 -12.53 4.18
C ASP A 309 6.36 -13.69 3.20
N LEU A 310 5.49 -13.52 2.21
CA LEU A 310 5.22 -14.56 1.21
C LEU A 310 6.39 -14.81 0.26
N ILE A 311 7.16 -13.78 -0.11
CA ILE A 311 8.25 -13.92 -1.09
C ILE A 311 9.65 -14.06 -0.46
N PHE A 312 9.77 -13.83 0.85
CA PHE A 312 11.05 -13.70 1.56
C PHE A 312 12.08 -14.77 1.19
N ASP A 313 11.68 -16.05 1.17
CA ASP A 313 12.62 -17.16 0.90
C ASP A 313 13.30 -17.07 -0.48
N ALA A 314 12.58 -16.59 -1.49
CA ALA A 314 13.14 -16.41 -2.83
C ALA A 314 13.86 -15.06 -2.93
N PHE A 315 13.28 -14.02 -2.35
CA PHE A 315 13.82 -12.66 -2.36
C PHE A 315 15.19 -12.56 -1.67
N SER A 316 15.36 -13.21 -0.51
CA SER A 316 16.60 -13.23 0.29
C SER A 316 17.76 -14.01 -0.36
N ARG A 317 17.56 -14.58 -1.56
CA ARG A 317 18.54 -15.39 -2.29
C ARG A 317 18.63 -14.99 -3.77
N ASP A 318 18.03 -13.88 -4.16
CA ASP A 318 17.91 -13.48 -5.55
C ASP A 318 19.10 -12.61 -6.00
N ASP A 319 20.21 -13.28 -6.34
CA ASP A 319 21.41 -12.60 -6.83
C ASP A 319 21.17 -11.81 -8.11
N SER A 320 20.22 -12.25 -8.94
CA SER A 320 19.87 -11.55 -10.19
C SER A 320 19.18 -10.22 -9.90
N LEU A 321 18.34 -10.18 -8.86
CA LEU A 321 17.71 -8.96 -8.38
C LEU A 321 18.74 -8.02 -7.75
N ALA A 322 19.66 -8.56 -6.93
CA ALA A 322 20.75 -7.78 -6.35
C ALA A 322 21.61 -7.13 -7.45
N ALA A 323 22.02 -7.90 -8.46
CA ALA A 323 22.75 -7.39 -9.62
C ALA A 323 21.97 -6.32 -10.40
N PHE A 324 20.65 -6.49 -10.56
CA PHE A 324 19.79 -5.50 -11.21
C PHE A 324 19.78 -4.15 -10.48
N PHE A 325 19.75 -4.16 -9.15
CA PHE A 325 19.79 -2.97 -8.31
C PHE A 325 21.21 -2.39 -8.23
N ALA A 326 22.25 -3.21 -8.11
CA ALA A 326 23.65 -2.80 -8.14
C ALA A 326 23.97 -2.00 -9.42
N ALA A 327 23.52 -2.49 -10.58
CA ALA A 327 23.67 -1.81 -11.87
C ALA A 327 22.96 -0.44 -11.96
N ARG A 328 22.14 -0.09 -10.97
CA ARG A 328 21.42 1.18 -10.85
C ARG A 328 21.93 2.05 -9.69
N GLY A 329 23.09 1.72 -9.14
CA GLY A 329 23.71 2.48 -8.05
C GLY A 329 23.02 2.27 -6.71
N PHE A 330 22.38 1.12 -6.50
CA PHE A 330 21.93 0.73 -5.16
C PHE A 330 23.13 0.66 -4.20
N PRO A 331 23.03 1.20 -2.97
CA PRO A 331 24.14 1.19 -2.03
C PRO A 331 24.35 -0.21 -1.43
N ASP A 332 25.61 -0.52 -1.15
CA ASP A 332 25.98 -1.56 -0.19
C ASP A 332 25.60 -1.04 1.21
N LEU A 333 24.54 -1.63 1.79
CA LEU A 333 23.92 -1.18 3.02
C LEU A 333 24.52 -1.85 4.26
N ASP A 334 25.06 -3.06 4.13
CA ASP A 334 25.72 -3.76 5.23
C ASP A 334 27.25 -3.53 5.28
N GLY A 335 27.82 -2.93 4.23
CA GLY A 335 29.21 -2.51 4.16
C GLY A 335 30.19 -3.64 3.82
N ASP A 336 29.72 -4.76 3.26
CA ASP A 336 30.56 -5.92 2.93
C ASP A 336 31.37 -5.77 1.61
N GLY A 337 31.19 -4.65 0.91
CA GLY A 337 31.88 -4.25 -0.31
C GLY A 337 31.13 -4.57 -1.61
N ARG A 338 29.89 -5.08 -1.55
CA ARG A 338 29.08 -5.45 -2.72
C ARG A 338 27.59 -5.31 -2.41
N VAL A 339 26.77 -5.27 -3.46
CA VAL A 339 25.31 -5.32 -3.31
C VAL A 339 24.86 -6.76 -3.47
N THR A 340 24.27 -7.32 -2.42
CA THR A 340 23.82 -8.71 -2.29
C THR A 340 22.33 -8.78 -1.96
N PRO A 341 21.72 -9.98 -1.97
CA PRO A 341 20.37 -10.15 -1.43
C PRO A 341 20.21 -9.69 0.03
N ALA A 342 21.28 -9.68 0.84
CA ALA A 342 21.23 -9.19 2.21
C ALA A 342 20.91 -7.69 2.25
N ASP A 343 21.50 -6.89 1.37
CA ASP A 343 21.20 -5.46 1.24
C ASP A 343 19.74 -5.20 0.84
N LEU A 344 19.18 -6.05 -0.02
CA LEU A 344 17.78 -5.90 -0.41
C LEU A 344 16.83 -6.17 0.78
N THR A 345 17.13 -7.19 1.59
CA THR A 345 16.37 -7.43 2.83
C THR A 345 16.57 -6.31 3.84
N LEU A 346 17.79 -5.79 3.98
CA LEU A 346 18.09 -4.67 4.87
C LEU A 346 17.35 -3.42 4.42
N ASN A 347 17.28 -3.13 3.13
CA ASN A 347 16.50 -2.01 2.59
C ASN A 347 15.01 -2.11 2.91
N VAL A 348 14.40 -3.28 2.73
CA VAL A 348 12.98 -3.47 3.07
C VAL A 348 12.76 -3.34 4.57
N GLU A 349 13.61 -3.95 5.39
CA GLU A 349 13.38 -3.93 6.83
C GLU A 349 13.72 -2.56 7.45
N HIS A 350 14.83 -1.93 7.05
CA HIS A 350 15.28 -0.62 7.52
C HIS A 350 14.47 0.54 6.89
N ASN A 351 14.54 0.70 5.57
CA ASN A 351 14.01 1.88 4.89
C ASN A 351 12.49 1.85 4.68
N LEU A 352 11.88 0.66 4.67
CA LEU A 352 10.42 0.55 4.62
C LEU A 352 9.84 0.27 6.01
N PHE A 353 10.20 -0.84 6.68
CA PHE A 353 9.57 -1.18 7.96
C PHE A 353 10.04 -0.32 9.15
N GLY A 354 11.27 0.20 9.15
CA GLY A 354 11.70 1.18 10.16
C GLY A 354 10.86 2.46 10.09
N PHE A 355 10.66 3.00 8.88
CA PHE A 355 9.80 4.17 8.66
C PHE A 355 8.30 3.87 8.84
N ALA A 356 7.85 2.65 8.52
CA ALA A 356 6.50 2.21 8.83
C ALA A 356 6.26 2.17 10.35
N LEU A 357 7.23 1.67 11.11
CA LEU A 357 7.17 1.66 12.57
C LEU A 357 7.17 3.07 13.14
N GLU A 358 7.96 4.01 12.59
CA GLU A 358 7.88 5.43 12.92
C GLU A 358 6.46 5.98 12.74
N PHE A 359 5.85 5.71 11.59
CA PHE A 359 4.50 6.16 11.30
C PHE A 359 3.50 5.59 12.32
N ILE A 360 3.57 4.28 12.59
CA ILE A 360 2.68 3.60 13.54
C ILE A 360 2.85 4.17 14.94
N ASP A 361 4.10 4.27 15.42
CA ASP A 361 4.46 4.73 16.76
C ASP A 361 4.07 6.19 16.99
N ARG A 362 4.17 7.06 15.98
CA ARG A 362 3.67 8.44 16.03
C ARG A 362 2.15 8.52 16.00
N THR A 363 1.49 7.60 15.30
CA THR A 363 0.04 7.68 15.01
C THR A 363 -0.82 7.09 16.12
N ILE A 364 -0.44 5.95 16.73
CA ILE A 364 -1.23 5.27 17.78
C ILE A 364 -1.63 6.18 18.94
N PRO A 365 -0.76 7.05 19.49
CA PRO A 365 -1.14 7.88 20.65
C PRO A 365 -2.20 8.94 20.34
N ILE A 366 -2.40 9.32 19.08
CA ILE A 366 -3.21 10.47 18.69
C ILE A 366 -4.34 10.15 17.70
N ALA A 367 -4.27 9.02 16.99
CA ALA A 367 -5.30 8.65 16.03
C ALA A 367 -6.61 8.29 16.75
N PRO A 368 -7.76 8.84 16.31
CA PRO A 368 -9.07 8.44 16.84
C PRO A 368 -9.70 7.33 15.98
N GLY A 369 -10.64 6.59 16.60
CA GLY A 369 -11.57 5.66 15.94
C GLY A 369 -11.00 4.77 14.84
N ASP A 370 -11.54 4.84 13.62
CA ASP A 370 -11.21 3.88 12.55
C ASP A 370 -9.74 4.01 12.09
N PHE A 371 -9.14 5.18 12.27
CA PHE A 371 -7.73 5.41 11.95
C PHE A 371 -6.82 4.69 12.95
N LEU A 372 -7.23 4.63 14.23
CA LEU A 372 -6.54 3.86 15.24
C LEU A 372 -6.66 2.35 14.98
N MET A 373 -7.84 1.88 14.57
CA MET A 373 -8.06 0.48 14.14
C MET A 373 -7.19 0.12 12.94
N SER A 374 -7.18 0.96 11.92
CA SER A 374 -6.35 0.76 10.72
C SER A 374 -4.86 0.71 11.08
N THR A 375 -4.41 1.59 11.97
CA THR A 375 -3.00 1.62 12.42
C THR A 375 -2.63 0.37 13.23
N HIS A 376 -3.54 -0.14 14.07
CA HIS A 376 -3.35 -1.43 14.75
C HIS A 376 -3.31 -2.61 13.78
N SER A 377 -4.14 -2.59 12.73
CA SER A 377 -4.08 -3.57 11.66
C SER A 377 -2.67 -3.61 11.05
N SER A 378 -2.05 -2.45 10.76
CA SER A 378 -0.66 -2.41 10.27
C SER A 378 0.38 -2.90 11.27
N LEU A 379 0.25 -2.53 12.56
CA LEU A 379 1.15 -3.05 13.59
C LEU A 379 1.06 -4.59 13.68
N ILE A 380 -0.13 -5.16 13.52
CA ILE A 380 -0.34 -6.61 13.58
C ILE A 380 0.24 -7.34 12.37
N HIS A 381 0.07 -6.78 11.18
CA HIS A 381 0.70 -7.30 9.97
C HIS A 381 2.23 -7.31 10.13
N MET A 382 2.81 -6.22 10.64
CA MET A 382 4.25 -6.16 10.91
C MET A 382 4.67 -7.16 12.01
N ALA A 383 3.96 -7.21 13.14
CA ALA A 383 4.27 -8.08 14.26
C ALA A 383 4.16 -9.59 13.92
N GLY A 384 3.33 -9.94 12.93
CA GLY A 384 3.22 -11.31 12.44
C GLY A 384 4.23 -11.65 11.35
N CYS A 385 4.59 -10.69 10.50
CA CYS A 385 5.56 -10.92 9.43
C CYS A 385 7.02 -10.81 9.90
N LEU A 386 7.29 -10.06 10.97
CA LEU A 386 8.62 -9.83 11.50
C LEU A 386 8.79 -10.55 12.84
N PRO A 387 9.97 -11.15 13.12
CA PRO A 387 10.14 -11.96 14.32
C PRO A 387 10.36 -11.14 15.60
N SER A 388 10.19 -9.81 15.56
CA SER A 388 10.36 -8.92 16.71
C SER A 388 9.31 -9.17 17.82
N PRO A 389 9.74 -9.54 19.05
CA PRO A 389 8.85 -9.60 20.20
C PRO A 389 8.41 -8.19 20.65
N LYS A 390 9.18 -7.14 20.35
CA LYS A 390 8.84 -5.75 20.71
C LYS A 390 7.62 -5.25 19.95
N LEU A 391 7.52 -5.56 18.66
CA LEU A 391 6.30 -5.30 17.89
C LEU A 391 5.07 -5.99 18.48
N ARG A 392 5.22 -7.24 18.91
CA ARG A 392 4.12 -7.98 19.58
C ARG A 392 3.75 -7.35 20.93
N GLN A 393 4.73 -6.94 21.71
CA GLN A 393 4.53 -6.25 22.99
C GLN A 393 3.70 -4.96 22.81
N ARG A 394 3.99 -4.16 21.77
CA ARG A 394 3.26 -2.92 21.45
C ARG A 394 1.76 -3.12 21.16
N LEU A 395 1.33 -4.33 20.80
CA LEU A 395 -0.09 -4.62 20.60
C LEU A 395 -0.87 -4.61 21.90
N PHE A 396 -0.22 -4.98 23.00
CA PHE A 396 -0.87 -5.22 24.29
C PHE A 396 -0.48 -4.20 25.36
N GLU A 397 0.57 -3.42 25.12
CA GLU A 397 1.12 -2.47 26.08
C GLU A 397 1.11 -1.04 25.53
N GLY A 398 1.10 -0.07 26.44
CA GLY A 398 1.11 1.35 26.10
C GLY A 398 -0.28 1.98 25.93
N PRO A 399 -0.33 3.29 25.64
CA PRO A 399 -1.58 4.00 25.41
C PRO A 399 -2.27 3.51 24.13
N ASN A 400 -3.60 3.47 24.15
CA ASN A 400 -4.41 3.07 23.00
C ASN A 400 -4.09 1.67 22.45
N ASN A 401 -3.59 0.74 23.28
CA ASN A 401 -3.30 -0.63 22.88
C ASN A 401 -4.55 -1.38 22.35
N LEU A 402 -4.33 -2.55 21.76
CA LEU A 402 -5.39 -3.32 21.13
C LEU A 402 -6.53 -3.70 22.11
N PRO A 403 -6.27 -4.18 23.35
CA PRO A 403 -7.33 -4.45 24.31
C PRO A 403 -8.22 -3.23 24.60
N LEU A 404 -7.63 -2.05 24.83
CA LEU A 404 -8.37 -0.82 25.07
C LEU A 404 -9.16 -0.39 23.84
N LEU A 405 -8.57 -0.53 22.65
CA LEU A 405 -9.26 -0.25 21.40
C LEU A 405 -10.50 -1.14 21.25
N MET A 406 -10.37 -2.45 21.50
CA MET A 406 -11.50 -3.39 21.41
C MET A 406 -12.59 -3.06 22.43
N SER A 407 -12.23 -2.74 23.68
CA SER A 407 -13.21 -2.47 24.73
C SER A 407 -13.94 -1.14 24.54
N ASN A 408 -13.27 -0.14 23.94
CA ASN A 408 -13.80 1.22 23.88
C ASN A 408 -14.47 1.56 22.55
N SER A 409 -14.22 0.80 21.49
CA SER A 409 -14.71 1.14 20.14
C SER A 409 -15.99 0.42 19.73
N PHE A 410 -16.43 -0.56 20.53
CA PHE A 410 -17.64 -1.32 20.29
C PHE A 410 -18.61 -1.17 21.46
N PHE A 411 -19.88 -0.95 21.13
CA PHE A 411 -20.96 -1.11 22.07
C PHE A 411 -21.11 -2.58 22.46
N ARG A 412 -21.80 -2.85 23.59
CA ARG A 412 -21.99 -4.21 24.12
C ARG A 412 -22.73 -5.15 23.16
N ASP A 413 -23.46 -4.60 22.19
CA ASP A 413 -24.16 -5.33 21.14
C ASP A 413 -23.26 -5.61 19.90
N GLY A 414 -21.97 -5.26 19.97
CA GLY A 414 -20.99 -5.46 18.90
C GLY A 414 -20.99 -4.36 17.84
N LYS A 415 -21.76 -3.29 18.01
CA LYS A 415 -21.81 -2.19 17.04
C LYS A 415 -20.61 -1.24 17.23
N TRP A 416 -19.97 -0.86 16.12
CA TRP A 416 -18.93 0.17 16.12
C TRP A 416 -19.47 1.56 16.49
N TRP A 417 -18.71 2.33 17.26
CA TRP A 417 -19.17 3.59 17.86
C TRP A 417 -19.54 4.72 16.88
N TYR A 418 -19.08 4.71 15.61
CA TYR A 418 -19.42 5.75 14.62
C TYR A 418 -20.87 5.77 14.12
N ASP A 419 -21.74 4.87 14.59
CA ASP A 419 -23.14 4.75 14.16
C ASP A 419 -23.34 4.83 12.62
N SER A 420 -22.37 4.29 11.88
CA SER A 420 -22.34 4.27 10.41
C SER A 420 -22.15 2.84 9.96
N ILE A 421 -23.12 2.31 9.20
CA ILE A 421 -23.12 0.92 8.73
C ILE A 421 -21.84 0.60 7.95
N GLY A 422 -21.38 1.52 7.09
CA GLY A 422 -20.17 1.31 6.30
C GLY A 422 -18.91 1.19 7.17
N TYR A 423 -18.75 2.06 8.17
CA TYR A 423 -17.62 1.97 9.10
C TYR A 423 -17.77 0.79 10.07
N SER A 424 -18.99 0.43 10.49
CA SER A 424 -19.23 -0.76 11.30
C SER A 424 -18.78 -2.02 10.57
N LEU A 425 -19.21 -2.20 9.31
CA LEU A 425 -18.77 -3.34 8.50
C LEU A 425 -17.24 -3.36 8.35
N HIS A 426 -16.64 -2.23 7.98
CA HIS A 426 -15.19 -2.13 7.81
C HIS A 426 -14.41 -2.49 9.08
N ASN A 427 -14.81 -1.98 10.25
CA ASN A 427 -14.12 -2.27 11.50
C ASN A 427 -14.39 -3.69 12.02
N SER A 428 -15.56 -4.27 11.73
CA SER A 428 -15.84 -5.68 12.03
C SER A 428 -14.99 -6.63 11.15
N GLU A 429 -14.76 -6.29 9.89
CA GLU A 429 -13.83 -7.02 9.01
C GLU A 429 -12.41 -7.00 9.60
N HIS A 430 -11.94 -5.84 10.05
CA HIS A 430 -10.64 -5.74 10.74
C HIS A 430 -10.57 -6.66 11.95
N ILE A 431 -11.60 -6.72 12.83
CA ILE A 431 -11.58 -7.66 13.97
C ILE A 431 -11.40 -9.11 13.51
N ALA A 432 -12.14 -9.52 12.49
CA ALA A 432 -12.04 -10.89 11.99
C ALA A 432 -10.62 -11.19 11.47
N GLU A 433 -10.03 -10.25 10.74
CA GLU A 433 -8.63 -10.35 10.29
C GLU A 433 -7.66 -10.37 11.47
N LEU A 434 -7.84 -9.48 12.46
CA LEU A 434 -7.03 -9.42 13.67
C LEU A 434 -7.02 -10.76 14.40
N ALA A 435 -8.17 -11.42 14.53
CA ALA A 435 -8.26 -12.73 15.15
C ALA A 435 -7.43 -13.80 14.41
N GLU A 436 -7.43 -13.79 13.08
CA GLU A 436 -6.62 -14.70 12.27
C GLU A 436 -5.11 -14.46 12.44
N TRP A 437 -4.69 -13.19 12.43
CA TRP A 437 -3.29 -12.82 12.66
C TRP A 437 -2.82 -13.18 14.08
N LEU A 438 -3.66 -12.95 15.10
CA LEU A 438 -3.34 -13.22 16.50
C LEU A 438 -3.37 -14.71 16.86
N ASN A 439 -4.16 -15.53 16.15
CA ASN A 439 -4.28 -16.98 16.42
C ASN A 439 -2.94 -17.73 16.27
N ARG A 440 -1.92 -17.10 15.69
CA ARG A 440 -0.56 -17.64 15.58
C ARG A 440 0.45 -17.04 16.55
N PHE A 441 0.07 -16.05 17.35
CA PHE A 441 0.99 -15.46 18.33
C PHE A 441 1.02 -16.31 19.60
N GLU A 442 2.21 -16.82 19.94
CA GLU A 442 2.50 -17.16 21.33
C GLU A 442 2.63 -15.83 22.09
N LEU A 443 1.63 -15.53 22.91
CA LEU A 443 1.56 -14.28 23.61
C LEU A 443 2.35 -14.38 24.90
N TYR A 444 3.27 -13.44 25.08
CA TYR A 444 3.99 -13.28 26.32
C TYR A 444 3.87 -11.82 26.73
N THR A 445 3.34 -11.56 27.92
CA THR A 445 3.48 -10.27 28.60
C THR A 445 4.69 -10.33 29.52
N SER A 446 5.08 -9.18 30.09
CA SER A 446 6.06 -9.12 31.18
C SER A 446 5.71 -10.00 32.39
N GLU A 447 4.46 -10.46 32.50
CA GLU A 447 3.93 -11.32 33.57
C GLU A 447 3.84 -12.80 33.19
N GLY A 448 4.23 -13.20 31.97
CA GLY A 448 4.23 -14.59 31.50
C GLY A 448 3.34 -14.85 30.28
N PRO A 449 3.08 -16.12 29.92
CA PRO A 449 2.25 -16.46 28.75
C PRO A 449 0.79 -16.02 28.97
N VAL A 450 0.22 -15.28 28.01
CA VAL A 450 -1.18 -14.84 28.07
C VAL A 450 -2.08 -16.05 27.84
N ARG A 451 -2.63 -16.61 28.91
CA ARG A 451 -3.71 -17.59 28.83
C ARG A 451 -5.00 -16.84 28.43
N GLN A 452 -5.46 -17.09 27.21
CA GLN A 452 -6.68 -16.55 26.58
C GLN A 452 -6.63 -15.05 26.22
N ILE A 453 -6.46 -14.77 24.92
CA ILE A 453 -6.96 -13.52 24.34
C ILE A 453 -8.48 -13.60 24.37
N VAL A 454 -9.09 -12.62 25.03
CA VAL A 454 -10.45 -12.10 24.80
C VAL A 454 -11.47 -13.18 24.40
N SER A 455 -12.30 -13.61 25.36
CA SER A 455 -13.57 -14.24 24.97
C SER A 455 -14.39 -13.17 24.27
N PHE A 456 -14.51 -13.25 22.95
CA PHE A 456 -15.59 -12.58 22.25
C PHE A 456 -16.90 -13.20 22.76
N PRO A 457 -17.88 -12.38 23.22
CA PRO A 457 -19.20 -12.89 23.57
C PRO A 457 -19.90 -13.57 22.40
#